data_AF-A0A2T4D7D3-F1
#
_entry.id   AF-A0A2T4D7D3-F1
#
_cell.length_a   1.000
_cell.length_b   1.000
_cell.length_c   1.000
_cell.angle_alpha   90.00
_cell.angle_beta   90.00
_cell.angle_gamma   90.00
#
_symmetry.space_group_name_H-M   'P 1'
#
loop_
_entity.id
_entity.type
_entity.pdbx_description
1 polymer ?
#
loop_
_entity_poly.entity_id
_entity_poly.type
_entity_poly.pdbx_seq_one_letter_code
_entity_poly.pdbx_strand_id
1 'polypeptide(L)'
;MQNWETLMTTTIAVELIQRLEQALGQFERQINALQIHRDNFTPWFDDDLFHGDAEHPLDYPREIRRHLQRLERTEDATQREWLATKVSDQLTALHQALSLKQKK
;
A
#
# COMPACT_ATOMS: atom_id res chain seq x y z
N MET A 1 -35.18 12.61 -2.81
CA MET A 1 -34.80 11.27 -2.30
C MET A 1 -33.46 10.91 -2.91
N GLN A 2 -32.33 11.18 -2.23
CA GLN A 2 -30.98 10.94 -2.79
C GLN A 2 -29.89 10.72 -1.72
N ASN A 3 -30.22 10.64 -0.44
CA ASN A 3 -29.21 10.56 0.63
C ASN A 3 -28.64 9.15 0.85
N TRP A 4 -29.26 8.09 0.33
CA TRP A 4 -28.83 6.72 0.62
C TRP A 4 -27.63 6.27 -0.24
N GLU A 5 -27.51 6.75 -1.49
CA GLU A 5 -26.40 6.42 -2.39
C GLU A 5 -25.08 6.99 -1.87
N THR A 6 -25.06 8.26 -1.47
CA THR A 6 -23.87 8.92 -0.90
C THR A 6 -23.41 8.26 0.39
N LEU A 7 -24.34 7.86 1.27
CA LEU A 7 -24.02 7.20 2.54
C LEU A 7 -23.45 5.79 2.31
N MET A 8 -23.99 5.03 1.35
CA MET A 8 -23.47 3.69 1.03
C MET A 8 -22.09 3.75 0.36
N THR A 9 -21.88 4.65 -0.62
CA THR A 9 -20.57 4.81 -1.26
C THR A 9 -19.49 5.25 -0.26
N THR A 10 -19.83 6.17 0.65
CA THR A 10 -18.90 6.63 1.69
C THR A 10 -18.57 5.52 2.69
N THR A 11 -19.57 4.72 3.10
CA THR A 11 -19.35 3.60 4.05
C THR A 11 -18.47 2.51 3.45
N ILE A 12 -18.70 2.15 2.18
CA ILE A 12 -17.89 1.14 1.46
C ILE A 12 -16.44 1.62 1.32
N ALA A 13 -16.23 2.91 1.02
CA ALA A 13 -14.90 3.48 0.91
C ALA A 13 -14.13 3.43 2.25
N VAL A 14 -14.78 3.80 3.36
CA VAL A 14 -14.17 3.77 4.70
C VAL A 14 -13.80 2.34 5.11
N GLU A 15 -14.69 1.36 4.89
CA GLU A 15 -14.40 -0.03 5.25
C GLU A 15 -13.25 -0.61 4.42
N LEU A 16 -13.21 -0.30 3.12
CA LEU A 16 -12.13 -0.73 2.24
C LEU A 16 -10.78 -0.18 2.71
N ILE A 17 -10.70 1.11 3.00
CA ILE A 17 -9.48 1.76 3.52
C ILE A 17 -9.02 1.08 4.81
N GLN A 18 -9.93 0.82 5.75
CA GLN A 18 -9.58 0.15 7.00
C GLN A 18 -8.99 -1.25 6.77
N ARG A 19 -9.56 -2.02 5.83
CA ARG A 19 -9.02 -3.33 5.44
C ARG A 19 -7.62 -3.23 4.82
N LEU A 20 -7.39 -2.22 3.99
CA LEU A 20 -6.08 -1.97 3.38
C LEU A 20 -5.03 -1.58 4.44
N GLU A 21 -5.39 -0.73 5.39
CA GLU A 21 -4.53 -0.38 6.53
C GLU A 21 -4.20 -1.58 7.42
N GLN A 22 -5.17 -2.45 7.67
CA GLN A 22 -4.95 -3.71 8.39
C GLN A 22 -3.99 -4.65 7.65
N ALA A 23 -4.14 -4.77 6.33
CA ALA A 23 -3.24 -5.57 5.49
C ALA A 23 -1.81 -5.00 5.50
N LEU A 24 -1.65 -3.69 5.40
CA LEU A 24 -0.34 -3.02 5.51
C LEU A 24 0.30 -3.27 6.88
N GLY A 25 -0.49 -3.20 7.96
CA GLY A 25 0.00 -3.55 9.30
C GLY A 25 0.44 -5.01 9.42
N GLN A 26 -0.19 -5.94 8.69
CA GLN A 26 0.27 -7.32 8.59
C GLN A 26 1.58 -7.43 7.83
N PHE A 27 1.72 -6.74 6.69
CA PHE A 27 2.96 -6.73 5.91
C PHE A 27 4.14 -6.17 6.72
N GLU A 28 3.93 -5.12 7.50
CA GLU A 28 4.97 -4.60 8.39
C GLU A 28 5.43 -5.62 9.42
N ARG A 29 4.51 -6.36 10.03
CA ARG A 29 4.87 -7.45 10.95
C ARG A 29 5.67 -8.54 10.25
N GLN A 30 5.28 -8.91 9.04
CA GLN A 30 6.00 -9.90 8.24
C GLN A 30 7.40 -9.41 7.86
N ILE A 31 7.53 -8.16 7.41
CA ILE A 31 8.81 -7.52 7.09
C ILE A 31 9.73 -7.51 8.31
N ASN A 32 9.21 -7.09 9.47
CA ASN A 32 9.99 -7.06 10.71
C ASN A 32 10.48 -8.46 11.10
N ALA A 33 9.67 -9.50 10.88
CA ALA A 33 10.06 -10.88 11.15
C ALA A 33 11.18 -11.40 10.24
N LEU A 34 11.40 -10.79 9.05
CA LEU A 34 12.51 -11.15 8.17
C LEU A 34 13.87 -10.66 8.69
N GLN A 35 13.89 -9.75 9.68
CA GLN A 35 15.11 -9.19 10.29
C GLN A 35 16.13 -8.66 9.27
N ILE A 36 15.64 -8.01 8.21
CA ILE A 36 16.49 -7.45 7.15
C ILE A 36 17.03 -6.10 7.62
N HIS A 37 18.34 -6.07 7.87
CA HIS A 37 19.07 -4.85 8.22
C HIS A 37 19.42 -4.03 6.97
N ARG A 38 19.55 -2.71 7.13
CA ARG A 38 19.93 -1.76 6.07
C ARG A 38 21.17 -2.21 5.30
N ASP A 39 22.18 -2.66 6.03
CA ASP A 39 23.49 -3.02 5.47
C ASP A 39 23.43 -4.25 4.53
N ASN A 40 22.38 -5.07 4.67
CA ASN A 40 22.13 -6.25 3.86
C ASN A 40 20.87 -6.10 3.00
N PHE A 41 20.28 -4.91 2.95
CA PHE A 41 19.09 -4.66 2.18
C PHE A 41 19.46 -4.45 0.71
N THR A 42 18.79 -5.20 -0.16
CA THR A 42 18.77 -4.94 -1.59
C THR A 42 17.33 -4.57 -1.95
N PRO A 43 17.09 -3.48 -2.70
CA PRO A 43 15.76 -3.13 -3.17
C PRO A 43 15.05 -4.34 -3.80
N TRP A 44 13.79 -4.55 -3.42
CA TRP A 44 12.97 -5.68 -3.91
C TRP A 44 12.27 -5.38 -5.23
N PHE A 45 12.12 -4.10 -5.56
CA PHE A 45 11.33 -3.62 -6.67
C PHE A 45 12.09 -2.52 -7.41
N ASP A 46 11.79 -2.36 -8.69
CA ASP A 46 12.32 -1.28 -9.53
C ASP A 46 11.59 0.04 -9.29
N ASP A 47 12.23 1.14 -9.72
CA ASP A 47 11.79 2.52 -9.52
C ASP A 47 10.45 2.87 -10.18
N ASP A 48 10.00 2.04 -11.14
CA ASP A 48 8.70 2.20 -11.80
C ASP A 48 7.53 1.81 -10.88
N LEU A 49 7.80 0.93 -9.91
CA LEU A 49 6.79 0.35 -9.03
C LEU A 49 6.79 0.99 -7.64
N PHE A 50 7.95 1.25 -7.08
CA PHE A 50 8.14 2.00 -5.83
C PHE A 50 9.14 3.12 -6.06
N HIS A 51 9.12 4.17 -5.24
CA HIS A 51 10.16 5.19 -5.37
C HIS A 51 11.54 4.56 -5.10
N GLY A 52 12.52 4.91 -5.94
CA GLY A 52 13.90 4.40 -5.88
C GLY A 52 14.71 4.87 -4.66
N ASP A 53 14.08 5.51 -3.69
CA ASP A 53 14.68 5.97 -2.44
C ASP A 53 14.40 5.03 -1.26
N ALA A 54 13.85 3.84 -1.50
CA ALA A 54 13.67 2.84 -0.45
C ALA A 54 15.03 2.39 0.12
N GLU A 55 15.27 2.70 1.39
CA GLU A 55 16.49 2.31 2.11
C GLU A 55 16.25 1.12 3.04
N HIS A 56 14.99 0.84 3.35
CA HIS A 56 14.54 -0.25 4.20
C HIS A 56 13.29 -0.92 3.61
N PRO A 57 13.07 -2.22 3.86
CA PRO A 57 11.86 -2.88 3.37
C PRO A 57 10.56 -2.29 3.96
N LEU A 58 10.64 -1.62 5.12
CA LEU A 58 9.51 -0.90 5.72
C LEU A 58 9.13 0.37 4.96
N ASP A 59 9.96 0.86 4.04
CA ASP A 59 9.63 2.04 3.24
C ASP A 59 8.53 1.73 2.22
N TYR A 60 8.42 0.47 1.77
CA TYR A 60 7.35 0.01 0.88
C TYR A 60 5.94 0.18 1.49
N PRO A 61 5.59 -0.41 2.65
CA PRO A 61 4.27 -0.20 3.24
C PRO A 61 4.02 1.26 3.65
N ARG A 62 5.06 2.03 4.00
CA ARG A 62 4.95 3.47 4.27
C ARG A 62 4.58 4.26 3.03
N GLU A 63 5.17 3.95 1.88
CA GLU A 63 4.81 4.57 0.61
C GLU A 63 3.36 4.29 0.23
N ILE A 64 2.91 3.05 0.35
CA ILE A 64 1.52 2.68 0.06
C ILE A 64 0.55 3.46 0.97
N ARG A 65 0.86 3.62 2.26
CA ARG A 65 0.05 4.47 3.16
C ARG A 65 0.01 5.93 2.72
N ARG A 66 1.14 6.50 2.27
CA ARG A 66 1.17 7.87 1.75
C ARG A 66 0.24 8.01 0.53
N HIS A 67 0.23 7.03 -0.36
CA HIS A 67 -0.68 7.01 -1.51
C HIS A 67 -2.15 6.86 -1.08
N LEU A 68 -2.46 5.97 -0.12
CA LEU A 68 -3.81 5.82 0.43
C LEU A 68 -4.34 7.10 1.09
N GLN A 69 -3.53 7.74 1.94
CA GLN A 69 -3.90 9.01 2.57
C GLN A 69 -4.12 10.13 1.54
N ARG A 70 -3.36 10.13 0.45
CA ARG A 70 -3.54 11.08 -0.65
C ARG A 70 -4.79 10.76 -1.47
N LEU A 71 -5.11 9.47 -1.65
CA LEU A 71 -6.30 9.00 -2.34
C LEU A 71 -7.59 9.44 -1.63
N GLU A 72 -7.59 9.40 -0.29
CA GLU A 72 -8.70 9.87 0.54
C GLU A 72 -8.98 11.37 0.42
N ARG A 73 -7.92 12.16 0.21
CA ARG A 73 -7.98 13.63 0.25
C ARG A 73 -8.10 14.26 -1.12
N THR A 74 -7.82 13.52 -2.19
CA THR A 74 -7.81 14.08 -3.54
C THR A 74 -9.23 14.22 -4.09
N GLU A 75 -9.57 15.41 -4.56
CA GLU A 75 -10.82 15.70 -5.28
C GLU A 75 -10.65 15.53 -6.79
N ASP A 76 -9.41 15.56 -7.29
CA ASP A 76 -9.05 15.33 -8.68
C ASP A 76 -9.27 13.86 -9.08
N ALA A 77 -10.13 13.62 -10.08
CA ALA A 77 -10.50 12.30 -10.54
C ALA A 77 -9.35 11.54 -11.23
N THR A 78 -8.53 12.23 -12.02
CA THR A 78 -7.36 11.64 -12.71
C THR A 78 -6.31 11.24 -11.68
N GLN A 79 -6.04 12.10 -10.70
CA GLN A 79 -5.13 11.78 -9.61
C GLN A 79 -5.65 10.63 -8.75
N ARG A 80 -6.98 10.57 -8.52
CA ARG A 80 -7.62 9.48 -7.78
C ARG A 80 -7.44 8.15 -8.49
N GLU A 81 -7.71 8.10 -9.79
CA GLU A 81 -7.54 6.88 -10.60
C GLU A 81 -6.08 6.41 -10.59
N TRP A 82 -5.15 7.33 -10.84
CA TRP A 82 -3.73 7.01 -10.81
C TRP A 82 -3.27 6.48 -9.44
N LEU A 83 -3.70 7.10 -8.33
CA LEU A 83 -3.37 6.65 -6.98
C LEU A 83 -3.99 5.27 -6.69
N ALA A 84 -5.22 5.03 -7.12
CA ALA A 84 -5.89 3.75 -6.91
C ALA A 84 -5.17 2.61 -7.65
N THR A 85 -4.78 2.84 -8.91
CA THR A 85 -3.96 1.88 -9.68
C THR A 85 -2.62 1.65 -9.00
N LYS A 86 -1.91 2.71 -8.63
CA LYS A 86 -0.60 2.59 -7.97
C LYS A 86 -0.66 1.83 -6.65
N VAL A 87 -1.63 2.11 -5.80
CA VAL A 87 -1.85 1.38 -4.55
C VAL A 87 -2.11 -0.11 -4.82
N SER A 88 -2.95 -0.43 -5.80
CA SER A 88 -3.26 -1.82 -6.17
C SER A 88 -2.01 -2.59 -6.66
N ASP A 89 -1.22 -1.97 -7.53
CA ASP A 89 -0.01 -2.57 -8.09
C ASP A 89 1.04 -2.81 -6.98
N GLN A 90 1.28 -1.81 -6.14
CA GLN A 90 2.22 -1.89 -5.03
C GLN A 90 1.80 -2.94 -3.98
N LEU A 91 0.51 -3.01 -3.62
CA LEU A 91 0.00 -4.01 -2.68
C LEU A 91 0.16 -5.43 -3.22
N THR A 92 -0.18 -5.65 -4.49
CA THR A 92 -0.04 -6.94 -5.15
C THR A 92 1.41 -7.40 -5.14
N ALA A 93 2.31 -6.51 -5.54
CA ALA A 93 3.74 -6.80 -5.60
C ALA A 93 4.33 -7.08 -4.21
N LEU A 94 3.98 -6.28 -3.21
CA LEU A 94 4.45 -6.47 -1.83
C LEU A 94 3.96 -7.81 -1.25
N HIS A 95 2.69 -8.14 -1.46
CA HIS A 95 2.13 -9.43 -1.04
C HIS A 95 2.86 -10.63 -1.68
N GLN A 96 3.13 -10.55 -2.99
CA GLN A 96 3.87 -11.60 -3.71
C GLN A 96 5.30 -11.74 -3.20
N ALA A 97 6.01 -10.62 -3.02
CA ALA A 97 7.37 -10.62 -2.50
C ALA A 97 7.44 -11.27 -1.11
N LEU A 98 6.57 -10.87 -0.18
CA LEU A 98 6.54 -11.43 1.17
C LEU A 98 6.19 -12.92 1.17
N SER A 99 5.26 -13.34 0.30
CA SER A 99 4.92 -14.75 0.12
C SER A 99 6.11 -15.59 -0.35
N LEU A 100 6.96 -15.04 -1.22
CA LEU A 100 8.18 -15.72 -1.68
C LEU A 100 9.28 -15.74 -0.62
N LYS A 101 9.43 -14.68 0.17
CA LYS A 101 10.43 -14.60 1.24
C LYS A 101 10.12 -15.53 2.41
N GLN A 102 8.85 -15.76 2.73
CA GLN A 102 8.43 -16.66 3.81
C GLN A 102 8.54 -18.15 3.46
N LYS A 103 8.61 -18.49 2.17
CA LYS A 103 8.78 -19.87 1.70
C LYS A 103 10.24 -20.33 1.67
N LYS A 104 11.18 -19.41 1.85
CA LYS A 104 12.62 -19.67 1.89
C LYS A 104 13.07 -19.78 3.35
#